data_AF-A0A951LG27-F1
#
_entry.id   AF-A0A951LG27-F1
#
_cell.length_a   1.000
_cell.length_b   1.000
_cell.length_c   1.000
_cell.angle_alpha   90.00
_cell.angle_beta   90.00
_cell.angle_gamma   90.00
#
_symmetry.space_group_name_H-M   'P 1'
#
loop_
_entity.id
_entity.type
_entity.pdbx_description
1 polymer ?
#
loop_
_entity_poly.entity_id
_entity_poly.type
_entity_poly.pdbx_seq_one_letter_code
_entity_poly.pdbx_strand_id
1 'polypeptide(L)'
;MSETTAATSVEAAEPLVIDVRTIPKSQRHPLIFDAMEPLSVGQSVVIKNDHNPIPLRGQVEAIYGQQFEWRYLEEGPEVFRLQFTRRAPTPAGWQRPESKKSNLPMIPGLPTAQDLGTPTAPSTIATAPGVSPPAAVPSPVEVDLLAHSEVATQSGPQWAHESEDLDVTLLSWEADQGIEPHLNQEVDVVWVGVAGAGTVVINGQKHELRPGCALLIPKGCERGVANNSERFSYLSVHRRRRGLMPTLKGKPLPD
;
A
#
# COMPACT_ATOMS: atom_id res chain seq x y z
N MET A 1 -20.81 -50.33 16.42
CA MET A 1 -20.26 -49.98 15.09
C MET A 1 -20.31 -48.47 15.02
N SER A 2 -19.21 -47.81 15.36
CA SER A 2 -19.14 -46.35 15.43
C SER A 2 -18.25 -45.88 14.30
N GLU A 3 -18.86 -45.29 13.29
CA GLU A 3 -18.20 -44.60 12.19
C GLU A 3 -17.46 -43.39 12.75
N THR A 4 -16.13 -43.44 12.72
CA THR A 4 -15.29 -42.27 12.92
C THR A 4 -15.19 -41.57 11.57
N THR A 5 -15.89 -40.45 11.43
CA THR A 5 -15.75 -39.54 10.29
C THR A 5 -14.34 -38.95 10.36
N ALA A 6 -13.45 -39.43 9.50
CA ALA A 6 -12.13 -38.85 9.32
C ALA A 6 -12.32 -37.41 8.80
N ALA A 7 -11.88 -36.44 9.59
CA ALA A 7 -11.68 -35.08 9.12
C ALA A 7 -10.60 -35.15 8.02
N THR A 8 -11.04 -35.04 6.76
CA THR A 8 -10.16 -34.83 5.61
C THR A 8 -9.35 -33.57 5.87
N SER A 9 -8.13 -33.75 6.37
CA SER A 9 -7.12 -32.71 6.38
C SER A 9 -6.74 -32.49 4.93
N VAL A 10 -7.31 -31.44 4.34
CA VAL A 10 -6.88 -30.95 3.03
C VAL A 10 -5.44 -30.48 3.23
N GLU A 11 -4.51 -31.24 2.70
CA GLU A 11 -3.09 -30.90 2.61
C GLU A 11 -3.00 -29.58 1.82
N ALA A 12 -2.96 -28.47 2.56
CA ALA A 12 -3.00 -27.14 1.99
C ALA A 12 -1.70 -26.94 1.22
N ALA A 13 -1.81 -26.87 -0.12
CA ALA A 13 -0.71 -26.45 -0.98
C ALA A 13 -0.04 -25.21 -0.39
N GLU A 14 1.30 -25.20 -0.36
CA GLU A 14 2.04 -24.06 0.19
C GLU A 14 1.55 -22.77 -0.48
N PRO A 15 1.05 -21.80 0.29
CA PRO A 15 0.44 -20.62 -0.30
C PRO A 15 1.52 -19.80 -1.01
N LEU A 16 1.23 -19.32 -2.22
CA LEU A 16 2.13 -18.49 -3.01
C LEU A 16 2.63 -17.32 -2.15
N VAL A 17 3.93 -17.19 -1.94
CA VAL A 17 4.51 -16.10 -1.15
C VAL A 17 5.08 -15.03 -2.08
N ILE A 18 4.59 -13.81 -1.93
CA ILE A 18 5.10 -12.61 -2.62
C ILE A 18 5.82 -11.76 -1.59
N ASP A 19 7.15 -11.71 -1.69
CA ASP A 19 7.97 -10.79 -0.90
C ASP A 19 8.04 -9.44 -1.60
N VAL A 20 7.17 -8.51 -1.20
CA VAL A 20 7.10 -7.20 -1.86
C VAL A 20 8.33 -6.34 -1.58
N ARG A 21 9.17 -6.73 -0.62
CA ARG A 21 10.42 -6.05 -0.29
C ARG A 21 11.45 -6.20 -1.42
N THR A 22 11.34 -7.26 -2.22
CA THR A 22 12.22 -7.51 -3.38
C THR A 22 11.66 -6.94 -4.68
N ILE A 23 10.42 -6.42 -4.66
CA ILE A 23 9.70 -5.95 -5.85
C ILE A 23 9.70 -4.41 -5.88
N PRO A 24 10.02 -3.80 -7.04
CA PRO A 24 9.89 -2.36 -7.24
C PRO A 24 8.48 -1.88 -6.92
N LYS A 25 8.35 -0.77 -6.20
CA LYS A 25 7.06 -0.32 -5.64
C LYS A 25 5.95 -0.18 -6.67
N SER A 26 6.25 0.38 -7.83
CA SER A 26 5.31 0.52 -8.95
C SER A 26 4.79 -0.82 -9.48
N GLN A 27 5.54 -1.91 -9.27
CA GLN A 27 5.20 -3.26 -9.71
C GLN A 27 4.52 -4.09 -8.61
N ARG A 28 4.59 -3.67 -7.34
CA ARG A 28 4.04 -4.44 -6.21
C ARG A 28 2.54 -4.69 -6.39
N HIS A 29 1.74 -3.64 -6.50
CA HIS A 29 0.28 -3.77 -6.61
C HIS A 29 -0.16 -4.52 -7.87
N PRO A 30 0.35 -4.19 -9.08
CA PRO A 30 0.07 -4.98 -10.27
C PRO A 30 0.37 -6.47 -10.07
N LEU A 31 1.57 -6.81 -9.58
CA LEU A 31 1.99 -8.19 -9.40
C LEU A 31 1.16 -8.93 -8.34
N ILE A 32 0.83 -8.27 -7.23
CA ILE A 32 -0.05 -8.84 -6.19
C ILE A 32 -1.42 -9.15 -6.78
N PHE A 33 -2.04 -8.21 -7.50
CA PHE A 33 -3.36 -8.41 -8.07
C PHE A 33 -3.37 -9.47 -9.17
N ASP A 34 -2.34 -9.48 -10.02
CA ASP A 34 -2.16 -10.49 -11.07
C ASP A 34 -1.96 -11.88 -10.48
N ALA A 35 -1.33 -11.98 -9.31
CA ALA A 35 -1.20 -13.23 -8.57
C ALA A 35 -2.50 -13.65 -7.85
N MET A 36 -3.37 -12.71 -7.50
CA MET A 36 -4.65 -13.00 -6.85
C MET A 36 -5.74 -13.46 -7.84
N GLU A 37 -5.74 -12.91 -9.05
CA GLU A 37 -6.76 -13.16 -10.06
C GLU A 37 -6.94 -14.64 -10.46
N PRO A 38 -5.88 -15.45 -10.66
CA PRO A 38 -6.05 -16.86 -11.02
C PRO A 38 -6.35 -17.78 -9.82
N LEU A 39 -6.34 -17.29 -8.58
CA LEU A 39 -6.58 -18.14 -7.40
C LEU A 39 -7.96 -18.78 -7.46
N SER A 40 -8.08 -20.09 -7.30
CA SER A 40 -9.37 -20.75 -7.10
C SER A 40 -9.88 -20.54 -5.67
N VAL A 41 -11.17 -20.77 -5.42
CA VAL A 41 -11.72 -20.71 -4.06
C VAL A 41 -10.96 -21.68 -3.14
N GLY A 42 -10.54 -21.18 -1.97
CA GLY A 42 -9.70 -21.90 -1.02
C GLY A 42 -8.19 -21.69 -1.23
N GLN A 43 -7.75 -21.26 -2.42
CA GLN A 43 -6.35 -20.91 -2.65
C GLN A 43 -6.01 -19.56 -2.02
N SER A 44 -4.73 -19.41 -1.68
CA SER A 44 -4.24 -18.26 -0.93
C SER A 44 -2.92 -17.74 -1.47
N VAL A 45 -2.70 -16.44 -1.28
CA VAL A 45 -1.42 -15.77 -1.47
C VAL A 45 -0.99 -15.13 -0.15
N VAL A 46 0.30 -15.17 0.17
CA VAL A 46 0.90 -14.54 1.33
C VAL A 46 1.76 -13.36 0.88
N ILE A 47 1.44 -12.18 1.38
CA ILE A 47 2.20 -10.96 1.12
C ILE A 47 3.13 -10.70 2.30
N LYS A 48 4.43 -10.65 2.02
CA LYS A 48 5.47 -10.35 3.00
C LYS A 48 5.98 -8.93 2.80
N ASN A 49 5.86 -8.08 3.83
CA ASN A 49 6.18 -6.66 3.76
C ASN A 49 7.00 -6.21 4.98
N ASP A 50 7.73 -5.10 4.85
CA ASP A 50 8.53 -4.48 5.91
C ASP A 50 7.72 -3.54 6.84
N HIS A 51 6.43 -3.37 6.56
CA HIS A 51 5.48 -2.63 7.38
C HIS A 51 4.07 -3.22 7.26
N ASN A 52 3.17 -2.86 8.17
CA ASN A 52 1.78 -3.27 8.09
C ASN A 52 1.12 -2.68 6.81
N PRO A 53 0.70 -3.50 5.83
CA PRO A 53 0.16 -3.02 4.57
C PRO A 53 -1.34 -2.68 4.67
N ILE A 54 -1.70 -1.79 5.60
CA ILE A 54 -3.09 -1.33 5.78
C ILE A 54 -3.72 -0.83 4.47
N PRO A 55 -3.03 -0.01 3.65
CA PRO A 55 -3.60 0.46 2.38
C PRO A 55 -3.91 -0.66 1.39
N LEU A 56 -3.09 -1.72 1.36
CA LEU A 56 -3.32 -2.88 0.48
C LEU A 56 -4.62 -3.60 0.85
N ARG A 57 -4.91 -3.76 2.14
CA ARG A 57 -6.15 -4.37 2.61
C ARG A 57 -7.37 -3.62 2.07
N GLY A 58 -7.37 -2.29 2.23
CA GLY A 58 -8.46 -1.44 1.72
C GLY A 58 -8.62 -1.51 0.19
N GLN A 59 -7.51 -1.59 -0.56
CA GLN A 59 -7.59 -1.74 -2.02
C GLN A 59 -8.15 -3.11 -2.45
N VAL A 60 -7.76 -4.21 -1.78
CA VAL A 60 -8.31 -5.54 -2.07
C VAL A 60 -9.81 -5.56 -1.81
N GLU A 61 -10.26 -5.00 -0.69
CA GLU A 61 -11.68 -4.91 -0.34
C GLU A 61 -12.45 -4.03 -1.34
N ALA A 62 -11.89 -2.89 -1.75
CA ALA A 62 -12.51 -2.01 -2.74
C ALA A 62 -12.64 -2.66 -4.13
N ILE A 63 -11.66 -3.45 -4.55
CA ILE A 63 -11.62 -4.07 -5.89
C ILE A 63 -12.42 -5.37 -5.92
N TYR A 64 -12.20 -6.25 -4.95
CA TYR A 64 -12.73 -7.61 -4.96
C TYR A 64 -13.92 -7.81 -4.00
N GLY A 65 -14.25 -6.81 -3.18
CA GLY A 65 -15.29 -6.93 -2.17
C GLY A 65 -14.98 -8.07 -1.18
N GLN A 66 -16.01 -8.87 -0.88
CA GLN A 66 -15.90 -10.01 0.03
C GLN A 66 -15.37 -11.30 -0.64
N GLN A 67 -14.83 -11.22 -1.87
CA GLN A 67 -14.27 -12.39 -2.55
C GLN A 67 -12.98 -12.91 -1.90
N PHE A 68 -12.28 -12.06 -1.15
CA PHE A 68 -11.07 -12.42 -0.42
C PHE A 68 -11.25 -12.18 1.08
N GLU A 69 -10.93 -13.20 1.87
CA GLU A 69 -10.69 -13.05 3.30
C GLU A 69 -9.19 -12.82 3.50
N TRP A 70 -8.82 -12.08 4.54
CA TRP A 70 -7.42 -11.88 4.90
C TRP A 70 -7.19 -12.14 6.40
N ARG A 71 -5.99 -12.60 6.73
CA ARG A 71 -5.52 -12.76 8.11
C ARG A 71 -4.04 -12.48 8.22
N TYR A 72 -3.60 -12.06 9.40
CA TYR A 72 -2.17 -12.03 9.69
C TYR A 72 -1.64 -13.44 9.97
N LEU A 73 -0.50 -13.74 9.37
CA LEU A 73 0.36 -14.86 9.76
C LEU A 73 1.53 -14.38 10.65
N GLU A 74 1.90 -13.11 10.51
CA GLU A 74 2.93 -12.45 11.32
C GLU A 74 2.67 -10.93 11.36
N GLU A 75 2.77 -10.33 12.54
CA GLU A 75 2.42 -8.92 12.81
C GLU A 75 3.64 -8.10 13.27
N GLY A 76 4.79 -8.31 12.62
CA GLY A 76 5.99 -7.52 12.88
C GLY A 76 6.66 -7.82 14.24
N PRO A 77 7.68 -7.01 14.62
CA PRO A 77 8.10 -5.76 13.97
C PRO A 77 9.01 -5.93 12.75
N GLU A 78 9.62 -7.10 12.55
CA GLU A 78 10.60 -7.31 11.45
C GLU A 78 9.94 -7.65 10.12
N VAL A 79 8.83 -8.38 10.17
CA VAL A 79 8.11 -8.85 8.99
C VAL A 79 6.61 -8.85 9.27
N PHE A 80 5.85 -8.29 8.35
CA PHE A 80 4.41 -8.50 8.28
C PHE A 80 4.12 -9.54 7.21
N ARG A 81 3.41 -10.61 7.57
CA ARG A 81 2.92 -11.61 6.63
C ARG A 81 1.40 -11.62 6.68
N LEU A 82 0.77 -11.28 5.56
CA LEU A 82 -0.68 -11.31 5.42
C LEU A 82 -1.06 -12.38 4.42
N GLN A 83 -1.95 -13.27 4.81
CA GLN A 83 -2.54 -14.24 3.89
C GLN A 83 -3.87 -13.70 3.38
N PHE A 84 -4.04 -13.64 2.06
CA PHE A 84 -5.32 -13.45 1.42
C PHE A 84 -5.79 -14.79 0.86
N THR A 85 -6.98 -15.23 1.26
CA THR A 85 -7.61 -16.48 0.83
C THR A 85 -8.86 -16.17 0.03
N ARG A 86 -8.99 -16.75 -1.16
CA ARG A 86 -10.19 -16.56 -1.97
C ARG A 86 -11.36 -17.35 -1.40
N ARG A 87 -12.48 -16.68 -1.14
CA ARG A 87 -13.70 -17.25 -0.57
C ARG A 87 -14.85 -17.37 -1.55
N ALA A 88 -14.83 -16.60 -2.63
CA ALA A 88 -15.84 -16.68 -3.67
C ALA A 88 -15.19 -16.68 -5.07
N PRO A 89 -15.80 -17.38 -6.05
CA PRO A 89 -15.34 -17.31 -7.43
C PRO A 89 -15.55 -15.91 -7.98
N THR A 90 -14.73 -15.50 -8.94
CA THR A 90 -14.96 -14.25 -9.67
C THR A 90 -16.22 -14.43 -10.50
N PRO A 91 -17.20 -13.51 -10.41
CA PRO A 91 -18.40 -13.57 -11.23
C PRO A 91 -18.05 -13.60 -12.71
N ALA A 92 -18.79 -14.38 -13.51
CA ALA A 92 -18.60 -14.41 -14.96
C ALA A 92 -18.78 -13.01 -15.56
N GLY A 93 -17.80 -12.54 -16.33
CA GLY A 93 -17.82 -11.21 -16.95
C GLY A 93 -17.34 -10.07 -16.04
N TRP A 94 -16.91 -10.35 -14.80
CA TRP A 94 -16.25 -9.35 -13.97
C TRP A 94 -14.89 -8.99 -14.58
N GLN A 95 -14.64 -7.68 -14.71
CA GLN A 95 -13.33 -7.15 -15.05
C GLN A 95 -12.82 -6.33 -13.88
N ARG A 96 -11.52 -6.42 -13.60
CA ARG A 96 -10.86 -5.55 -12.64
C ARG A 96 -11.14 -4.10 -13.06
N PRO A 97 -11.72 -3.26 -12.19
CA PRO A 97 -11.90 -1.84 -12.50
C PRO A 97 -10.53 -1.26 -12.90
N GLU A 98 -10.44 -0.60 -14.06
CA GLU A 98 -9.17 -0.02 -14.53
C GLU A 98 -8.63 0.95 -13.47
N SER A 99 -7.52 0.60 -12.83
CA SER A 99 -6.69 1.60 -12.18
C SER A 99 -6.05 2.42 -13.30
N LYS A 100 -6.61 3.62 -13.58
CA LYS A 100 -6.06 4.51 -14.60
C LYS A 100 -4.54 4.64 -14.41
N LYS A 101 -3.79 4.15 -15.41
CA LYS A 101 -2.33 4.04 -15.57
C LYS A 101 -1.71 2.68 -15.21
N SER A 102 -1.82 1.72 -16.14
CA SER A 102 -0.75 0.74 -16.36
C SER A 102 -0.70 0.36 -17.84
N ASN A 103 0.13 1.07 -18.61
CA ASN A 103 0.61 0.57 -19.90
C ASN A 103 2.05 0.10 -19.67
N LEU A 104 2.23 -1.18 -19.36
CA LEU A 104 3.53 -1.86 -19.33
C LEU A 104 3.47 -3.09 -20.25
N PRO A 105 4.57 -3.46 -20.92
CA PRO A 105 4.58 -4.61 -21.80
C PRO A 105 4.47 -5.92 -21.01
N MET A 106 3.82 -6.90 -21.64
CA MET A 106 3.66 -8.28 -21.17
C MET A 106 5.03 -8.89 -20.83
N ILE A 107 5.27 -9.27 -19.58
CA ILE A 107 6.50 -9.96 -19.15
C ILE A 107 6.37 -11.45 -19.55
N PRO A 108 7.23 -11.99 -20.44
CA PRO A 108 7.22 -13.42 -20.73
C PRO A 108 7.76 -14.20 -19.52
N GLY A 109 7.03 -15.22 -19.04
CA GLY A 109 7.52 -16.17 -18.04
C GLY A 109 6.73 -16.30 -16.73
N LEU A 110 5.54 -15.72 -16.62
CA LEU A 110 4.62 -16.14 -15.54
C LEU A 110 4.15 -17.58 -15.84
N PRO A 111 4.25 -18.54 -14.89
CA PRO A 111 3.71 -19.86 -15.10
C PRO A 111 2.19 -19.77 -15.26
N THR A 112 1.69 -20.22 -16.42
CA THR A 112 0.25 -20.34 -16.66
C THR A 112 -0.31 -21.44 -15.75
N ALA A 113 -1.58 -21.36 -15.36
CA ALA A 113 -2.27 -22.33 -14.50
C ALA A 113 -2.23 -23.81 -14.97
N GLN A 114 -1.69 -24.08 -16.15
CA GLN A 114 -1.49 -25.43 -16.70
C GLN A 114 -0.16 -26.07 -16.28
N ASP A 115 0.75 -25.33 -15.64
CA ASP A 115 2.11 -25.80 -15.31
C ASP A 115 2.28 -26.28 -13.86
N LEU A 116 1.21 -26.30 -13.07
CA LEU A 116 1.20 -26.92 -11.73
C LEU A 116 0.95 -28.43 -11.84
N GLY A 117 1.86 -29.11 -12.54
CA GLY A 117 1.99 -30.56 -12.54
C GLY A 117 2.68 -31.07 -11.26
N THR A 118 2.21 -32.20 -10.77
CA THR A 118 2.65 -32.96 -9.58
C THR A 118 4.17 -33.06 -9.37
N PRO A 119 4.65 -33.10 -8.11
CA PRO A 119 6.08 -33.09 -7.80
C PRO A 119 6.76 -34.42 -8.18
N THR A 120 7.83 -34.33 -8.96
CA THR A 120 8.90 -35.34 -9.00
C THR A 120 10.24 -34.62 -8.92
N ALA A 121 11.07 -34.97 -7.94
CA ALA A 121 12.41 -34.41 -7.71
C ALA A 121 13.47 -35.04 -8.64
N PRO A 122 14.75 -34.62 -8.54
CA PRO A 122 15.31 -33.35 -9.02
C PRO A 122 16.26 -33.61 -10.20
N SER A 123 16.59 -32.58 -11.00
CA SER A 123 17.77 -32.64 -11.85
C SER A 123 18.43 -31.28 -11.98
N THR A 124 19.67 -31.26 -11.51
CA THR A 124 20.70 -30.24 -11.69
C THR A 124 20.94 -29.96 -13.17
N ILE A 125 21.03 -28.68 -13.56
CA ILE A 125 21.96 -28.17 -14.57
C ILE A 125 22.20 -26.68 -14.25
N ALA A 126 23.49 -26.33 -14.15
CA ALA A 126 23.97 -24.96 -14.07
C ALA A 126 24.03 -24.32 -15.46
N THR A 127 23.68 -23.03 -15.61
CA THR A 127 24.12 -22.17 -16.73
C THR A 127 24.16 -20.69 -16.30
N ALA A 128 25.13 -19.97 -16.87
CA ALA A 128 25.77 -18.68 -16.57
C ALA A 128 24.87 -17.41 -16.40
N PRO A 129 25.40 -16.31 -15.80
CA PRO A 129 24.62 -15.12 -15.46
C PRO A 129 24.32 -14.24 -16.68
N GLY A 130 23.03 -13.98 -16.90
CA GLY A 130 22.55 -12.96 -17.82
C GLY A 130 22.76 -11.57 -17.24
N VAL A 131 23.38 -10.68 -18.02
CA VAL A 131 23.48 -9.25 -17.71
C VAL A 131 22.06 -8.68 -17.60
N SER A 132 21.70 -8.20 -16.41
CA SER A 132 20.44 -7.48 -16.21
C SER A 132 20.40 -6.24 -17.11
N PRO A 133 19.26 -5.95 -17.75
CA PRO A 133 19.12 -4.70 -18.50
C PRO A 133 19.36 -3.49 -17.56
N PRO A 134 19.92 -2.39 -18.06
CA PRO A 134 20.18 -1.21 -17.23
C PRO A 134 18.88 -0.71 -16.60
N ALA A 135 18.94 -0.38 -15.31
CA ALA A 135 17.82 0.18 -14.58
C ALA A 135 17.25 1.39 -15.34
N ALA A 136 15.93 1.44 -15.53
CA ALA A 136 15.26 2.55 -16.18
C ALA A 136 15.61 3.86 -15.45
N VAL A 137 16.03 4.87 -16.21
CA VAL A 137 16.34 6.20 -15.66
C VAL A 137 15.05 6.81 -15.09
N PRO A 138 15.04 7.31 -13.84
CA PRO A 138 13.85 7.94 -13.28
C PRO A 138 13.49 9.21 -14.06
N SER A 139 12.24 9.32 -14.49
CA SER A 139 11.71 10.50 -15.17
C SER A 139 11.04 11.46 -14.15
N PRO A 140 11.13 12.78 -14.37
CA PRO A 140 10.44 13.73 -13.52
C PRO A 140 8.92 13.54 -13.58
N VAL A 141 8.25 13.76 -12.44
CA VAL A 141 6.79 13.76 -12.35
C VAL A 141 6.31 15.19 -12.28
N GLU A 142 5.63 15.62 -13.32
CA GLU A 142 4.94 16.91 -13.39
C GLU A 142 3.47 16.73 -12.96
N VAL A 143 2.96 17.62 -12.13
CA VAL A 143 1.59 17.57 -11.62
C VAL A 143 1.01 18.99 -11.54
N ASP A 144 -0.18 19.16 -12.11
CA ASP A 144 -0.99 20.36 -11.94
C ASP A 144 -1.84 20.21 -10.66
N LEU A 145 -1.31 20.73 -9.56
CA LEU A 145 -1.95 20.62 -8.24
C LEU A 145 -3.28 21.38 -8.19
N LEU A 146 -3.40 22.48 -8.93
CA LEU A 146 -4.61 23.28 -8.94
C LEU A 146 -5.73 22.55 -9.68
N ALA A 147 -5.44 21.99 -10.86
CA ALA A 147 -6.41 21.19 -11.60
C ALA A 147 -6.92 20.00 -10.79
N HIS A 148 -6.03 19.30 -10.05
CA HIS A 148 -6.44 18.23 -9.14
C HIS A 148 -7.31 18.72 -7.98
N SER A 149 -7.03 19.91 -7.44
CA SER A 149 -7.84 20.53 -6.38
C SER A 149 -9.25 20.93 -6.85
N GLU A 150 -9.37 21.39 -8.10
CA GLU A 150 -10.65 21.85 -8.66
C GLU A 150 -11.63 20.70 -8.89
N VAL A 151 -11.14 19.55 -9.35
CA VAL A 151 -11.96 18.35 -9.63
C VAL A 151 -12.24 17.50 -8.39
N ALA A 152 -11.68 17.85 -7.24
CA ALA A 152 -11.92 17.15 -5.97
C ALA A 152 -13.42 17.14 -5.64
N THR A 153 -14.00 15.96 -5.41
CA THR A 153 -15.43 15.83 -5.06
C THR A 153 -15.67 15.37 -3.63
N GLN A 154 -14.60 15.09 -2.88
CA GLN A 154 -14.65 14.63 -1.49
C GLN A 154 -13.37 15.03 -0.77
N SER A 155 -13.45 15.12 0.56
CA SER A 155 -12.28 15.33 1.41
C SER A 155 -11.31 14.15 1.38
N GLY A 156 -10.03 14.45 1.59
CA GLY A 156 -8.95 13.48 1.65
C GLY A 156 -7.92 13.63 0.51
N PRO A 157 -7.12 12.57 0.25
CA PRO A 157 -6.08 12.59 -0.77
C PRO A 157 -6.66 12.69 -2.19
N GLN A 158 -6.25 13.70 -2.95
CA GLN A 158 -6.63 13.89 -4.35
C GLN A 158 -5.58 13.37 -5.32
N TRP A 159 -4.33 13.36 -4.88
CA TRP A 159 -3.19 12.86 -5.64
C TRP A 159 -2.07 12.48 -4.69
N ALA A 160 -1.28 11.47 -5.05
CA ALA A 160 -0.09 11.10 -4.32
C ALA A 160 1.00 10.64 -5.27
N HIS A 161 2.24 10.89 -4.88
CA HIS A 161 3.42 10.34 -5.51
C HIS A 161 4.46 9.98 -4.46
N GLU A 162 5.10 8.84 -4.66
CA GLU A 162 6.09 8.32 -3.72
C GLU A 162 7.31 7.92 -4.53
N SER A 163 8.47 8.40 -4.09
CA SER A 163 9.77 8.09 -4.65
C SER A 163 10.59 7.25 -3.67
N GLU A 164 11.88 7.10 -3.94
CA GLU A 164 12.81 6.51 -2.99
C GLU A 164 12.91 7.35 -1.70
N ASP A 165 12.92 8.68 -1.84
CA ASP A 165 13.21 9.60 -0.74
C ASP A 165 12.00 10.37 -0.23
N LEU A 166 10.99 10.61 -1.06
CA LEU A 166 9.88 11.50 -0.76
C LEU A 166 8.54 10.80 -0.86
N ASP A 167 7.67 11.08 0.11
CA ASP A 167 6.24 10.87 0.01
C ASP A 167 5.58 12.24 -0.18
N VAL A 168 4.77 12.35 -1.23
CA VAL A 168 4.09 13.58 -1.64
C VAL A 168 2.60 13.28 -1.76
N THR A 169 1.74 14.08 -1.15
CA THR A 169 0.28 13.89 -1.20
C THR A 169 -0.42 15.24 -1.26
N LEU A 170 -1.27 15.45 -2.27
CA LEU A 170 -2.21 16.55 -2.32
C LEU A 170 -3.46 16.15 -1.55
N LEU A 171 -3.83 16.93 -0.55
CA LEU A 171 -5.03 16.74 0.26
C LEU A 171 -5.99 17.89 -0.01
N SER A 172 -7.28 17.58 -0.03
CA SER A 172 -8.36 18.58 -0.11
C SER A 172 -9.39 18.33 0.97
N TRP A 173 -10.00 19.39 1.46
CA TRP A 173 -10.99 19.36 2.54
C TRP A 173 -12.17 20.24 2.18
N GLU A 174 -13.37 19.75 2.46
CA GLU A 174 -14.60 20.55 2.49
C GLU A 174 -14.63 21.48 3.71
N ALA A 175 -15.57 22.42 3.73
CA ALA A 175 -15.73 23.37 4.83
C ALA A 175 -15.79 22.65 6.20
N ASP A 176 -15.11 23.24 7.19
CA ASP A 176 -15.03 22.74 8.58
C ASP A 176 -14.39 21.35 8.75
N GLN A 177 -13.87 20.74 7.67
CA GLN A 177 -13.13 19.48 7.74
C GLN A 177 -11.61 19.71 7.73
N GLY A 178 -10.87 18.67 8.09
CA GLY A 178 -9.41 18.70 8.08
C GLY A 178 -8.82 17.50 8.80
N ILE A 179 -7.62 17.69 9.34
CA ILE A 179 -6.94 16.68 10.14
C ILE A 179 -6.88 17.17 11.58
N GLU A 180 -7.44 16.39 12.49
CA GLU A 180 -7.31 16.65 13.92
C GLU A 180 -5.84 16.74 14.36
N PRO A 181 -5.55 17.49 15.43
CA PRO A 181 -4.21 17.56 16.00
C PRO A 181 -3.63 16.16 16.26
N HIS A 182 -2.45 15.90 15.71
CA HIS A 182 -1.74 14.64 15.84
C HIS A 182 -0.23 14.87 15.92
N LEU A 183 0.46 13.94 16.57
CA LEU A 183 1.91 13.95 16.71
C LEU A 183 2.57 13.03 15.67
N ASN A 184 3.58 13.53 14.96
CA ASN A 184 4.47 12.69 14.14
C ASN A 184 5.90 12.87 14.61
N GLN A 185 6.54 11.78 15.05
CA GLN A 185 7.90 11.80 15.60
C GLN A 185 8.97 11.33 14.59
N GLU A 186 8.56 10.88 13.41
CA GLU A 186 9.44 10.13 12.50
C GLU A 186 10.18 11.05 11.53
N VAL A 187 9.45 11.99 10.92
CA VAL A 187 9.95 12.80 9.81
C VAL A 187 9.44 14.24 9.89
N ASP A 188 10.28 15.16 9.43
CA ASP A 188 9.85 16.53 9.15
C ASP A 188 8.90 16.51 7.95
N VAL A 189 7.95 17.46 7.92
CA VAL A 189 7.00 17.59 6.83
C VAL A 189 6.91 19.03 6.36
N VAL A 190 6.82 19.24 5.05
CA VAL A 190 6.52 20.51 4.41
C VAL A 190 5.09 20.48 3.91
N TRP A 191 4.27 21.42 4.33
CA TRP A 191 2.93 21.65 3.78
C TRP A 191 2.94 22.91 2.93
N VAL A 192 2.43 22.83 1.70
CA VAL A 192 2.34 23.96 0.76
C VAL A 192 0.87 24.19 0.41
N GLY A 193 0.35 25.38 0.68
CA GLY A 193 -1.03 25.72 0.33
C GLY A 193 -1.19 25.82 -1.19
N VAL A 194 -2.25 25.20 -1.72
CA VAL A 194 -2.53 25.11 -3.16
C VAL A 194 -3.78 25.91 -3.52
N ALA A 195 -4.88 25.71 -2.81
CA ALA A 195 -6.16 26.39 -3.06
C ALA A 195 -6.90 26.60 -1.74
N GLY A 196 -7.66 27.69 -1.64
CA GLY A 196 -8.36 28.08 -0.40
C GLY A 196 -7.41 28.35 0.77
N ALA A 197 -7.97 28.54 1.97
CA ALA A 197 -7.20 28.80 3.18
C ALA A 197 -7.66 27.91 4.34
N GLY A 198 -6.69 27.41 5.10
CA GLY A 198 -6.90 26.62 6.30
C GLY A 198 -6.08 27.13 7.48
N THR A 199 -6.56 26.89 8.69
CA THR A 199 -5.81 27.13 9.92
C THR A 199 -5.04 25.87 10.28
N VAL A 200 -3.71 25.95 10.28
CA VAL A 200 -2.83 24.91 10.79
C VAL A 200 -2.49 25.22 12.24
N VAL A 201 -2.75 24.28 13.14
CA VAL A 201 -2.33 24.38 14.55
C VAL A 201 -1.04 23.61 14.71
N ILE A 202 0.03 24.23 15.23
CA ILE A 202 1.32 23.59 15.52
C ILE A 202 1.67 23.88 16.98
N ASN A 203 1.74 22.85 17.83
CA ASN A 203 1.96 22.99 19.28
C ASN A 203 1.05 24.06 19.93
N GLY A 204 -0.22 24.08 19.53
CA GLY A 204 -1.22 25.06 19.98
C GLY A 204 -1.14 26.45 19.33
N GLN A 205 -0.09 26.77 18.56
CA GLN A 205 0.02 28.02 17.81
C GLN A 205 -0.71 27.91 16.47
N LYS A 206 -1.48 28.93 16.12
CA LYS A 206 -2.24 28.98 14.86
C LYS A 206 -1.40 29.64 13.77
N HIS A 207 -1.37 28.99 12.61
CA HIS A 207 -0.71 29.46 11.40
C HIS A 207 -1.73 29.38 10.25
N GLU A 208 -1.76 30.40 9.40
CA GLU A 208 -2.56 30.35 8.18
C GLU A 208 -1.76 29.64 7.08
N LEU A 209 -2.40 28.71 6.38
CA LEU A 209 -1.87 28.10 5.17
C LEU A 209 -2.81 28.42 4.01
N ARG A 210 -2.27 29.11 3.00
CA ARG A 210 -3.00 29.61 1.82
C ARG A 210 -2.12 29.44 0.56
N PRO A 211 -2.64 29.69 -0.67
CA PRO A 211 -1.89 29.44 -1.89
C PRO A 211 -0.58 30.23 -1.91
N GLY A 212 0.52 29.54 -2.24
CA GLY A 212 1.87 30.11 -2.29
C GLY A 212 2.58 30.22 -0.94
N CYS A 213 1.95 29.82 0.16
CA CYS A 213 2.60 29.72 1.47
C CYS A 213 3.04 28.27 1.74
N ALA A 214 4.18 28.13 2.43
CA ALA A 214 4.68 26.83 2.90
C ALA A 214 4.95 26.87 4.41
N LEU A 215 4.65 25.76 5.08
CA LEU A 215 4.98 25.50 6.48
C LEU A 215 5.92 24.31 6.56
N LEU A 216 7.14 24.53 7.05
CA LEU A 216 8.05 23.47 7.47
C LEU A 216 7.70 23.11 8.92
N ILE A 217 7.23 21.88 9.14
CA ILE A 217 6.80 21.39 10.44
C ILE A 217 7.80 20.32 10.89
N PRO A 218 8.66 20.62 11.88
CA PRO A 218 9.60 19.66 12.41
C PRO A 218 8.91 18.44 13.01
N LYS A 219 9.56 17.28 12.94
CA LYS A 219 9.16 16.09 13.68
C LYS A 219 9.08 16.38 15.18
N GLY A 220 8.15 15.72 15.87
CA GLY A 220 7.88 15.92 17.29
C GLY A 220 6.98 17.12 17.58
N CYS A 221 6.58 17.90 16.58
CA CYS A 221 5.52 18.89 16.74
C CYS A 221 4.15 18.22 16.59
N GLU A 222 3.22 18.54 17.49
CA GLU A 222 1.81 18.25 17.28
C GLU A 222 1.31 19.20 16.19
N ARG A 223 0.57 18.66 15.20
CA ARG A 223 -0.02 19.46 14.14
C ARG A 223 -1.43 19.02 13.81
N GLY A 224 -2.29 19.97 13.49
CA GLY A 224 -3.63 19.74 12.94
C GLY A 224 -3.96 20.79 11.90
N VAL A 225 -5.00 20.57 11.12
CA VAL A 225 -5.50 21.55 10.16
C VAL A 225 -7.01 21.53 10.10
N ALA A 226 -7.60 22.70 10.00
CA ALA A 226 -9.02 22.89 9.73
C ALA A 226 -9.19 23.82 8.53
N ASN A 227 -10.12 23.50 7.65
CA ASN A 227 -10.48 24.34 6.51
C ASN A 227 -11.33 25.54 6.97
N ASN A 228 -10.97 26.75 6.55
CA ASN A 228 -11.71 28.00 6.82
C ASN A 228 -12.46 28.52 5.57
N SER A 229 -12.43 27.78 4.47
CA SER A 229 -12.93 28.15 3.14
C SER A 229 -13.96 27.13 2.65
N GLU A 230 -14.63 27.40 1.51
CA GLU A 230 -15.51 26.40 0.86
C GLU A 230 -14.75 25.09 0.58
N ARG A 231 -13.51 25.24 0.09
CA ARG A 231 -12.56 24.14 -0.11
C ARG A 231 -11.16 24.61 0.20
N PHE A 232 -10.37 23.75 0.81
CA PHE A 232 -8.97 23.99 1.07
C PHE A 232 -8.12 22.80 0.66
N SER A 233 -7.05 23.06 -0.10
CA SER A 233 -6.13 22.06 -0.59
C SER A 233 -4.68 22.45 -0.30
N TYR A 234 -3.88 21.46 0.10
CA TYR A 234 -2.45 21.63 0.32
C TYR A 234 -1.67 20.38 -0.07
N LEU A 235 -0.44 20.60 -0.51
CA LEU A 235 0.53 19.54 -0.76
C LEU A 235 1.30 19.23 0.52
N SER A 236 1.28 17.98 0.94
CA SER A 236 2.14 17.46 2.00
C SER A 236 3.32 16.74 1.39
N VAL A 237 4.54 17.12 1.79
CA VAL A 237 5.81 16.51 1.36
C VAL A 237 6.59 16.13 2.60
N HIS A 238 7.03 14.89 2.71
CA HIS A 238 7.98 14.51 3.75
C HIS A 238 8.97 13.49 3.22
N ARG A 239 10.09 13.34 3.95
CA ARG A 239 10.97 12.20 3.71
C ARG A 239 10.17 10.92 3.89
N ARG A 240 10.42 9.94 3.04
CA ARG A 240 9.85 8.62 3.20
C ARG A 240 10.21 8.07 4.57
N ARG A 241 9.20 7.59 5.28
CA ARG A 241 9.40 6.91 6.56
C ARG A 241 10.08 5.58 6.23
N ARG A 242 11.35 5.43 6.61
CA ARG A 242 11.93 4.08 6.74
C ARG A 242 11.12 3.41 7.85
N GLY A 243 10.47 2.29 7.57
CA GLY A 243 9.62 1.60 8.55
C GLY A 243 10.33 1.50 9.90
N LEU A 244 9.78 2.15 10.92
CA LEU A 244 10.29 2.09 12.29
C LEU A 244 9.53 0.99 13.03
N MET A 245 10.29 -0.01 13.49
CA MET A 245 9.84 -1.06 14.40
C MET A 245 9.23 -0.45 15.68
N PRO A 246 8.05 -0.88 16.16
CA PRO A 246 7.68 -0.61 17.55
C PRO A 246 8.54 -1.48 18.48
N THR A 247 9.40 -0.86 19.29
CA THR A 247 10.01 -1.52 20.45
C THR A 247 8.92 -1.84 21.46
N LEU A 248 8.58 -3.12 21.60
CA LEU A 248 7.77 -3.62 22.72
C LEU A 248 8.64 -3.66 23.98
N LYS A 249 8.24 -2.90 25.01
CA LYS A 249 8.79 -3.04 26.37
C LYS A 249 8.26 -4.34 27.00
N GLY A 250 9.18 -5.22 27.37
CA GLY A 250 9.15 -6.00 28.60
C GLY A 250 8.19 -7.19 28.70
N LYS A 251 8.76 -8.40 28.69
CA LYS A 251 8.39 -9.45 29.66
C LYS A 251 9.66 -10.27 29.97
N PRO A 252 10.03 -10.51 31.24
CA PRO A 252 11.18 -11.34 31.55
C PRO A 252 10.90 -12.79 31.13
N LEU A 253 11.91 -13.48 30.61
CA LEU A 253 11.84 -14.93 30.43
C LEU A 253 11.71 -15.59 31.81
N PRO A 254 10.83 -16.59 31.99
CA PRO A 254 10.94 -17.49 33.13
C PRO A 254 12.19 -18.37 32.97
N ASP A 255 12.81 -18.67 34.11
CA ASP A 255 14.05 -19.46 34.25
C ASP A 255 14.01 -20.82 33.52
#